data_AF-A0A6P1T9D1-F1
#
_entry.id   AF-A0A6P1T9D1-F1
#
_cell.length_a   1.000
_cell.length_b   1.000
_cell.length_c   1.000
_cell.angle_alpha   90.00
_cell.angle_beta   90.00
_cell.angle_gamma   90.00
#
_symmetry.space_group_name_H-M   'P 1'
#
loop_
_entity.id
_entity.type
_entity.pdbx_description
1 polymer ?
#
loop_
_entity_poly.entity_id
_entity_poly.type
_entity_poly.pdbx_seq_one_letter_code
_entity_poly.pdbx_strand_id
1 'polypeptide(L)' 'MTESDWSRVKNQEPEPGFEFPVKSPCVSVCALNRDDICEGCFRSGAEISQWGRMSNAEKKQVLSRCNERAVEMKRVWWSD' A
#
# COMPACT_ATOMS: atom_id res chain seq x y z
N MET A 1 29.10 16.01 -17.24
CA MET A 1 28.17 15.61 -16.15
C MET A 1 28.32 16.64 -15.04
N THR A 2 27.66 17.78 -15.16
CA THR A 2 27.71 18.83 -14.11
C THR A 2 26.55 18.61 -13.15
N GLU A 3 26.81 18.73 -11.85
CA GLU A 3 25.82 18.60 -10.75
C GLU A 3 24.72 19.68 -10.75
N SER A 4 24.57 20.43 -11.84
CA SER A 4 23.76 21.66 -11.92
C SER A 4 22.29 21.43 -12.25
N ASP A 5 21.87 20.20 -12.57
CA ASP A 5 20.51 19.94 -13.07
C ASP A 5 19.51 19.57 -11.96
N TRP A 6 20.02 19.19 -10.77
CA TRP A 6 19.17 18.79 -9.63
C TRP A 6 18.46 19.97 -8.95
N SER A 7 18.98 21.20 -9.11
CA SER A 7 18.41 22.42 -8.52
C SER A 7 17.10 22.86 -9.21
N ARG A 8 16.88 22.45 -10.47
CA ARG A 8 15.66 22.75 -11.21
C ARG A 8 14.48 21.87 -10.78
N VAL A 9 14.74 20.61 -10.42
CA VAL A 9 13.72 19.65 -10.00
C VAL A 9 13.24 19.90 -8.56
N LYS A 10 14.12 20.35 -7.66
CA LYS A 10 13.77 20.54 -6.24
C LYS A 10 12.74 21.64 -5.96
N ASN A 11 12.52 22.56 -6.91
CA ASN A 11 11.63 23.71 -6.74
C ASN A 11 10.36 23.62 -7.59
N GLN A 12 10.11 22.50 -8.27
CA GLN A 12 8.88 22.30 -9.02
C GLN A 12 7.79 21.84 -8.06
N GLU A 13 6.81 22.71 -7.79
CA GLU A 13 5.60 22.31 -7.08
C GLU A 13 4.89 21.21 -7.89
N PRO A 14 4.37 20.15 -7.24
CA PRO A 14 3.66 19.10 -7.95
C PRO A 14 2.43 19.70 -8.64
N GLU A 15 2.25 19.36 -9.91
CA GLU A 15 1.11 19.81 -10.70
C GLU A 15 -0.23 19.47 -10.00
N PRO A 16 -1.21 20.39 -9.99
CA PRO A 16 -2.49 20.17 -9.33
C PRO A 16 -3.20 18.94 -9.93
N GLY A 17 -3.51 17.97 -9.07
CA GLY A 17 -4.11 16.68 -9.45
C GLY A 17 -3.14 15.49 -9.41
N PHE A 18 -1.86 15.71 -9.08
CA PHE A 18 -0.92 14.63 -8.81
C PHE A 18 -1.24 13.95 -7.46
N GLU A 19 -1.44 12.63 -7.49
CA GLU A 19 -1.60 11.81 -6.29
C GLU A 19 -0.41 10.86 -6.12
N PHE A 20 0.19 10.86 -4.93
CA PHE A 20 1.26 9.92 -4.62
C PHE A 20 0.76 8.47 -4.63
N PRO A 21 1.58 7.51 -5.10
CA PRO A 21 1.23 6.10 -5.02
C PRO A 21 0.93 5.66 -3.59
N VAL A 22 -0.17 4.93 -3.41
CA VAL A 22 -0.52 4.35 -2.10
C VAL A 22 0.52 3.28 -1.73
N LYS A 23 1.08 3.40 -0.52
CA LYS A 23 2.07 2.46 0.02
C LYS A 23 1.46 1.08 0.23
N SER A 24 2.27 0.04 0.04
CA SER A 24 1.88 -1.34 0.29
C SER A 24 1.90 -1.65 1.79
N PRO A 25 0.88 -2.34 2.36
CA PRO A 25 0.87 -2.75 3.78
C PRO A 25 1.69 -4.03 4.02
N CYS A 26 2.50 -4.45 3.04
CA CYS A 26 3.20 -5.72 3.08
C CYS A 26 4.36 -5.68 4.08
N VAL A 27 4.33 -6.58 5.07
CA VAL A 27 5.42 -6.76 6.05
C VAL A 27 6.47 -7.78 5.61
N SER A 28 6.52 -8.10 4.31
CA SER A 28 7.44 -9.08 3.70
C SER A 28 7.35 -10.50 4.26
N VAL A 29 6.26 -10.82 4.95
CA VAL A 29 5.91 -12.17 5.40
C VAL A 29 4.62 -12.57 4.72
N CYS A 30 4.67 -13.65 3.92
CA CYS A 30 3.49 -14.20 3.26
C CYS A 30 3.11 -15.52 3.93
N ALA A 31 2.06 -15.48 4.74
CA ALA A 31 1.46 -16.64 5.38
C ALA A 31 -0.06 -16.49 5.31
N LEU A 32 -0.70 -17.21 4.38
CA LEU A 32 -2.15 -17.18 4.21
C LEU A 32 -2.80 -18.19 5.16
N ASN A 33 -3.92 -17.81 5.76
CA ASN A 33 -4.72 -18.68 6.62
C ASN A 33 -5.77 -19.47 5.80
N ARG A 34 -6.68 -20.15 6.50
CA ARG A 34 -7.72 -20.98 5.88
C ARG A 34 -8.74 -20.19 5.05
N ASP A 35 -8.87 -18.89 5.31
CA ASP A 35 -9.78 -17.98 4.61
C ASP A 35 -9.05 -17.18 3.51
N ASP A 36 -7.85 -17.62 3.12
CA ASP A 36 -6.99 -16.97 2.12
C ASP A 36 -6.57 -15.54 2.51
N ILE A 37 -6.53 -15.23 3.81
CA ILE A 37 -6.07 -13.94 4.34
C ILE A 37 -4.64 -14.04 4.84
N CYS A 38 -3.79 -13.09 4.45
CA CYS A 38 -2.41 -13.00 4.93
C CYS A 38 -2.37 -12.56 6.39
N GLU A 39 -1.77 -13.38 7.25
CA GLU A 39 -1.65 -13.15 8.69
C GLU A 39 -0.76 -11.94 9.05
N GLY A 40 0.04 -11.44 8.09
CA GLY A 40 0.92 -10.29 8.28
C GLY A 40 0.31 -8.95 7.81
N CYS A 41 -0.20 -8.91 6.57
CA CYS A 41 -0.72 -7.68 5.96
C CYS A 41 -2.25 -7.63 5.82
N PHE A 42 -2.95 -8.69 6.23
CA PHE A 42 -4.41 -8.81 6.23
C PHE A 42 -5.10 -8.67 4.86
N ARG A 43 -4.33 -8.63 3.78
CA ARG A 43 -4.86 -8.75 2.41
C ARG A 43 -5.21 -10.20 2.12
N SER A 44 -6.25 -10.41 1.33
CA SER A 44 -6.53 -11.70 0.70
C SER A 44 -5.48 -12.04 -0.36
N GLY A 45 -5.36 -13.33 -0.72
CA GLY A 45 -4.52 -13.77 -1.83
C GLY A 45 -4.86 -13.05 -3.14
N ALA A 46 -6.16 -12.87 -3.42
CA ALA A 46 -6.63 -12.11 -4.58
C ALA A 46 -6.17 -10.64 -4.57
N GLU A 47 -6.30 -9.95 -3.43
CA GLU A 47 -5.84 -8.56 -3.27
C GLU A 47 -4.31 -8.45 -3.42
N ILE A 48 -3.55 -9.45 -2.94
CA ILE A 48 -2.08 -9.51 -3.11
C ILE A 48 -1.73 -9.62 -4.60
N SER A 49 -2.35 -10.54 -5.33
CA SER A 49 -2.08 -10.76 -6.76
C SER A 49 -2.46 -9.57 -7.64
N GLN A 50 -3.47 -8.80 -7.24
CA GLN A 50 -3.99 -7.67 -8.01
C GLN A 50 -3.39 -6.32 -7.62
N TRP A 51 -2.73 -6.20 -6.46
CA TRP A 51 -2.26 -4.94 -5.89
C TRP A 51 -1.51 -4.02 -6.87
N GLY A 52 -0.61 -4.59 -7.68
CA GLY A 52 0.19 -3.80 -8.64
C GLY A 52 -0.63 -3.14 -9.75
N ARG A 53 -1.85 -3.62 -10.00
CA ARG A 53 -2.77 -3.13 -11.06
C ARG A 53 -3.88 -2.25 -10.53
N MET A 54 -4.05 -2.17 -9.20
CA MET A 54 -5.08 -1.37 -8.56
C MET A 54 -4.76 0.13 -8.64
N SER A 55 -5.80 0.93 -8.88
CA SER A 55 -5.80 2.38 -8.69
C SER A 55 -5.58 2.75 -7.22
N ASN A 56 -5.21 4.00 -6.94
CA ASN A 56 -5.07 4.49 -5.57
C ASN A 56 -6.38 4.40 -4.79
N ALA A 57 -7.53 4.62 -5.43
CA ALA A 57 -8.84 4.47 -4.81
C ALA A 57 -9.09 3.02 -4.37
N GLU A 58 -8.82 2.05 -5.24
CA GLU A 58 -8.95 0.62 -4.92
C GLU A 58 -7.97 0.20 -3.81
N LYS A 59 -6.72 0.67 -3.87
CA LYS A 59 -5.71 0.39 -2.83
C LYS A 59 -6.16 0.90 -1.47
N LYS A 60 -6.71 2.11 -1.38
CA LYS A 60 -7.27 2.66 -0.13
C LYS A 60 -8.42 1.82 0.42
N GLN A 61 -9.30 1.31 -0.45
CA GLN A 61 -10.38 0.40 -0.04
C GLN A 61 -9.83 -0.91 0.52
N VAL A 62 -8.81 -1.49 -0.13
CA VAL A 62 -8.12 -2.69 0.38
C VAL A 62 -7.50 -2.42 1.74
N LEU A 63 -6.84 -1.28 1.94
CA LEU A 63 -6.27 -0.90 3.25
C LEU A 63 -7.34 -0.79 4.34
N SER A 64 -8.52 -0.22 4.04
CA SER A 64 -9.66 -0.20 4.99
C SER A 64 -10.05 -1.61 5.41
N ARG A 65 -10.22 -2.52 4.46
CA ARG A 65 -10.58 -3.92 4.73
C ARG A 65 -9.50 -4.66 5.51
N CYS A 66 -8.22 -4.39 5.23
CA CYS A 66 -7.11 -4.94 6.01
C CYS A 66 -7.20 -4.54 7.48
N ASN A 67 -7.48 -3.25 7.74
CA ASN A 67 -7.66 -2.75 9.10
C ASN A 67 -8.86 -3.40 9.79
N GLU A 68 -10.00 -3.49 9.10
CA GLU A 68 -11.21 -4.15 9.62
C GLU A 68 -10.94 -5.62 10.00
N ARG A 69 -10.27 -6.38 9.14
CA ARG A 69 -9.87 -7.77 9.40
C ARG A 69 -8.88 -7.87 10.57
N ALA A 70 -7.91 -6.95 10.67
CA ALA A 70 -6.96 -6.93 11.77
C ALA A 70 -7.66 -6.69 13.12
N VAL A 71 -8.63 -5.76 13.17
CA VAL A 71 -9.46 -5.49 14.35
C VAL A 71 -10.30 -6.72 14.73
N GLU A 72 -10.96 -7.35 13.76
CA GLU A 72 -11.76 -8.57 13.97
C GLU A 72 -10.92 -9.72 14.53
N MET A 73 -9.72 -9.92 13.95
CA MET A 73 -8.76 -10.93 14.38
C MET A 73 -8.04 -10.56 15.70
N LYS A 74 -8.29 -9.37 16.25
CA LYS A 74 -7.62 -8.81 17.44
C LYS A 74 -6.10 -8.80 17.30
N ARG A 75 -5.61 -8.41 16.12
CA ARG A 75 -4.19 -8.31 15.80
C ARG A 75 -3.77 -6.86 15.60
N VAL A 76 -2.48 -6.61 15.81
CA VAL A 76 -1.89 -5.30 15.56
C VAL A 76 -1.71 -5.13 14.05
N TRP A 77 -2.28 -4.06 13.52
CA TRP A 77 -2.06 -3.62 12.15
C TRP A 77 -0.91 -2.62 12.11
N TRP A 78 0.20 -3.01 11.48
CA TRP A 78 1.35 -2.13 11.25
C TRP A 78 1.24 -1.56 9.83
N SER A 79 0.74 -0.33 9.74
CA SER A 79 0.49 0.36 8.46
C SER A 79 1.37 1.59 8.21
N ASP A 80 2.43 1.76 9.00
CA ASP A 80 3.34 2.90 8.89
C ASP A 80 4.35 2.80 7.73
#